data_AF-A0A924QQA3-F1
#
_entry.id   AF-A0A924QQA3-F1
#
_cell.length_a   1.000
_cell.length_b   1.000
_cell.length_c   1.000
_cell.angle_alpha   90.00
_cell.angle_beta   90.00
_cell.angle_gamma   90.00
#
_symmetry.space_group_name_H-M   'P 1'
#
loop_
_entity.id
_entity.type
_entity.pdbx_description
1 polymer ?
#
loop_
_entity_poly.entity_id
_entity_poly.type
_entity_poly.pdbx_seq_one_letter_code
_entity_poly.pdbx_strand_id
1 'polypeptide(L)'
;MDIVKDLFALLKDVGVFGFIVWGIQKIINNSSERKFADYKSQIDLQMMSYKNQYEKQIEEYKSQLKFLNDKLLSLHSERLKIIKELNDKLVKLNSAMVRLVSIRLVHPDPEKDKEIQEQILTDTQTAYADYSNFILFNSIYFDKPFAEKLKKIRGEFFTAQWDFFEPKRLQSMGLIKSEAYRVSLQKTIEASKKITEQIPLLIQEVEDDFRQLLGVTTQSVSS
;
A
#
# COMPACT_ATOMS: atom_id res chain seq x y z
N MET A 1 60.12 -51.52 77.78
CA MET A 1 58.69 -51.22 78.01
C MET A 1 58.35 -50.00 77.17
N ASP A 2 58.71 -50.04 75.88
CA ASP A 2 58.94 -48.81 75.08
C ASP A 2 58.21 -48.82 73.74
N ILE A 3 57.89 -50.00 73.19
CA ILE A 3 57.11 -50.12 71.94
C ILE A 3 55.67 -49.63 72.13
N VAL A 4 55.09 -49.80 73.33
CA VAL A 4 53.72 -49.35 73.62
C VAL A 4 53.63 -47.84 73.80
N LYS A 5 54.72 -47.18 74.25
CA LYS A 5 54.78 -45.72 74.39
C LYS A 5 55.00 -45.02 73.04
N ASP A 6 55.83 -45.59 72.17
CA ASP A 6 56.02 -45.09 70.80
C ASP A 6 54.77 -45.32 69.93
N LEU A 7 54.05 -46.43 70.12
CA LEU A 7 52.78 -46.67 69.44
C LEU A 7 51.69 -45.70 69.92
N PHE A 8 51.66 -45.36 71.22
CA PHE A 8 50.74 -44.35 71.76
C PHE A 8 51.11 -42.91 71.34
N ALA A 9 52.40 -42.62 71.15
CA ALA A 9 52.86 -41.33 70.62
C ALA A 9 52.49 -41.17 69.13
N LEU A 10 52.66 -42.22 68.33
CA LEU A 10 52.22 -42.26 66.93
C LEU A 10 50.68 -42.23 66.79
N LEU A 11 49.93 -42.92 67.66
CA LEU A 11 48.45 -42.85 67.69
C LEU A 11 47.93 -41.47 68.13
N LYS A 12 48.66 -40.76 69.01
CA LYS A 12 48.35 -39.38 69.40
C LYS A 12 48.58 -38.40 68.24
N ASP A 13 49.60 -38.62 67.41
CA ASP A 13 49.86 -37.84 66.20
C ASP A 13 48.86 -38.14 65.08
N VAL A 14 48.40 -39.39 64.92
CA VAL A 14 47.36 -39.76 63.94
C VAL A 14 46.00 -39.09 64.26
N GLY A 15 45.67 -38.93 65.55
CA GLY A 15 44.48 -38.18 65.98
C GLY A 15 44.55 -36.68 65.62
N VAL A 16 45.72 -36.06 65.74
CA VAL A 16 45.95 -34.66 65.33
C VAL A 16 45.92 -34.51 63.81
N PHE A 17 46.47 -35.48 63.06
CA PHE A 17 46.36 -35.52 61.60
C PHE A 17 44.90 -35.67 61.14
N GLY A 18 44.07 -36.45 61.84
CA GLY A 18 42.63 -36.56 61.55
C GLY A 18 41.88 -35.23 61.71
N PHE A 19 42.21 -34.45 62.73
CA PHE A 19 41.65 -33.10 62.94
C PHE A 19 42.18 -32.07 61.93
N ILE A 20 43.45 -32.15 61.54
CA ILE A 20 44.04 -31.30 60.50
C ILE A 20 43.41 -31.62 59.15
N VAL A 21 43.28 -32.89 58.79
CA VAL A 21 42.61 -33.34 57.56
C VAL A 21 41.15 -32.93 57.59
N TRP A 22 40.41 -33.13 58.69
CA TRP A 22 39.03 -32.67 58.83
C TRP A 22 38.90 -31.14 58.73
N GLY A 23 39.81 -30.40 59.35
CA GLY A 23 39.88 -28.93 59.28
C GLY A 23 40.14 -28.42 57.86
N ILE A 24 41.13 -29.00 57.17
CA ILE A 24 41.46 -28.69 55.77
C ILE A 24 40.29 -29.06 54.85
N GLN A 25 39.69 -30.24 55.02
CA GLN A 25 38.58 -30.73 54.20
C GLN A 25 37.30 -29.92 54.43
N LYS A 26 37.08 -29.41 55.65
CA LYS A 26 35.97 -28.49 55.97
C LYS A 26 36.20 -27.09 55.41
N ILE A 27 37.44 -26.58 55.43
CA ILE A 27 37.80 -25.30 54.81
C ILE A 27 37.68 -25.40 53.28
N ILE A 28 38.13 -26.50 52.69
CA ILE A 28 38.00 -26.76 51.24
C ILE A 28 36.54 -26.92 50.86
N ASN A 29 35.74 -27.71 51.57
CA ASN A 29 34.30 -27.84 51.29
C ASN A 29 33.57 -26.51 51.43
N ASN A 30 33.79 -25.76 52.51
CA ASN A 30 33.09 -24.49 52.73
C ASN A 30 33.53 -23.38 51.76
N SER A 31 34.82 -23.34 51.39
CA SER A 31 35.36 -22.41 50.39
C SER A 31 34.91 -22.75 48.97
N SER A 32 34.90 -24.05 48.63
CA SER A 32 34.46 -24.56 47.35
C SER A 32 32.95 -24.36 47.19
N GLU A 33 32.14 -24.69 48.21
CA GLU A 33 30.69 -24.42 48.23
C GLU A 33 30.38 -22.93 48.07
N ARG A 34 31.15 -22.03 48.71
CA ARG A 34 31.01 -20.58 48.51
C ARG A 34 31.34 -20.16 47.08
N LYS A 35 32.44 -20.64 46.52
CA LYS A 35 32.82 -20.34 45.13
C LYS A 35 31.81 -20.91 44.13
N PHE A 36 31.31 -22.12 44.36
CA PHE A 36 30.25 -22.72 43.56
C PHE A 36 28.93 -21.95 43.66
N ALA A 37 28.56 -21.49 44.86
CA ALA A 37 27.39 -20.64 45.06
C ALA A 37 27.55 -19.28 44.34
N ASP A 38 28.72 -18.66 44.43
CA ASP A 38 29.01 -17.40 43.73
C ASP A 38 29.00 -17.59 42.20
N TYR A 39 29.61 -18.65 41.67
CA TYR A 39 29.56 -18.95 40.23
C TYR A 39 28.14 -19.22 39.76
N LYS A 40 27.36 -20.00 40.53
CA LYS A 40 25.96 -20.26 40.23
C LYS A 40 25.15 -18.96 40.24
N SER A 41 25.37 -18.09 41.23
CA SER A 41 24.71 -16.78 41.29
C SER A 41 25.10 -15.88 40.11
N GLN A 42 26.36 -15.88 39.68
CA GLN A 42 26.80 -15.10 38.53
C GLN A 42 26.20 -15.61 37.23
N ILE A 43 26.13 -16.94 37.04
CA ILE A 43 25.47 -17.57 35.90
C ILE A 43 23.98 -17.23 35.90
N ASP A 44 23.29 -17.33 37.04
CA ASP A 44 21.88 -16.98 37.16
C ASP A 44 21.63 -15.49 36.84
N LEU A 45 22.51 -14.59 37.32
CA LEU A 45 22.43 -13.15 37.00
C LEU A 45 22.67 -12.87 35.52
N GLN A 46 23.65 -13.52 34.90
CA GLN A 46 23.91 -13.39 33.46
C GLN A 46 22.74 -13.97 32.65
N MET A 47 22.19 -15.10 33.06
CA MET A 47 21.05 -15.72 32.38
C MET A 47 19.80 -14.86 32.50
N MET A 48 19.54 -14.25 33.67
CA MET A 48 18.47 -13.25 33.83
C MET A 48 18.72 -12.01 32.97
N SER A 49 19.95 -11.51 32.91
CA SER A 49 20.26 -10.30 32.12
C SER A 49 20.08 -10.56 30.62
N TYR A 50 20.56 -11.70 30.11
CA TYR A 50 20.33 -12.11 28.73
C TYR A 50 18.85 -12.32 28.44
N LYS A 51 18.11 -13.00 29.32
CA LYS A 51 16.67 -13.20 29.15
C LYS A 51 15.93 -11.86 29.09
N ASN A 52 16.21 -10.94 30.00
CA ASN A 52 15.61 -9.60 29.98
C ASN A 52 15.99 -8.80 28.73
N GLN A 53 17.23 -8.93 28.24
CA GLN A 53 17.65 -8.30 26.98
C GLN A 53 16.89 -8.85 25.78
N TYR A 54 16.73 -10.17 25.68
CA TYR A 54 15.96 -10.79 24.61
C TYR A 54 14.47 -10.45 24.68
N GLU A 55 13.86 -10.49 25.86
CA GLU A 55 12.46 -10.09 26.05
C GLU A 55 12.25 -8.64 25.63
N LYS A 56 13.17 -7.74 26.01
CA LYS A 56 13.14 -6.34 25.59
C LYS A 56 13.25 -6.19 24.07
N GLN A 57 14.19 -6.87 23.43
CA GLN A 57 14.33 -6.83 21.97
C GLN A 57 13.11 -7.39 21.25
N ILE A 58 12.53 -8.49 21.73
CA ILE A 58 11.31 -9.09 21.18
C ILE A 58 10.15 -8.09 21.26
N GLU A 59 10.00 -7.42 22.41
CA GLU A 59 8.93 -6.43 22.59
C GLU A 59 9.14 -5.19 21.71
N GLU A 60 10.38 -4.72 21.57
CA GLU A 60 10.75 -3.66 20.65
C GLU A 60 10.43 -4.03 19.19
N TYR A 61 10.79 -5.23 18.75
CA TYR A 61 10.47 -5.70 17.39
C TYR A 61 8.97 -5.88 17.17
N LYS A 62 8.22 -6.41 18.14
CA LYS A 62 6.76 -6.49 18.07
C LYS A 62 6.12 -5.12 17.94
N SER A 63 6.58 -4.15 18.73
CA SER A 63 6.10 -2.78 18.69
C SER A 63 6.40 -2.11 17.33
N GLN A 64 7.62 -2.27 16.82
CA GLN A 64 8.01 -1.75 15.49
C GLN A 64 7.19 -2.39 14.37
N LEU A 65 7.02 -3.72 14.41
CA LEU A 65 6.23 -4.44 13.42
C LEU A 65 4.77 -3.98 13.45
N LYS A 66 4.19 -3.84 14.64
CA LYS A 66 2.83 -3.31 14.81
C LYS A 66 2.71 -1.90 14.24
N PHE A 67 3.64 -1.00 14.56
CA PHE A 67 3.65 0.37 14.03
C PHE A 67 3.74 0.40 12.50
N LEU A 68 4.64 -0.39 11.90
CA LEU A 68 4.76 -0.49 10.44
C LEU A 68 3.50 -1.07 9.81
N ASN A 69 2.92 -2.09 10.41
CA ASN A 69 1.68 -2.70 9.95
C ASN A 69 0.51 -1.71 10.02
N ASP A 70 0.35 -0.97 11.12
CA ASP A 70 -0.69 0.04 11.29
C ASP A 70 -0.54 1.16 10.25
N LYS A 71 0.69 1.61 10.00
CA LYS A 71 0.99 2.60 8.95
C LYS A 71 0.65 2.08 7.55
N LEU A 72 1.00 0.82 7.27
CA LEU A 72 0.71 0.17 5.99
C LEU A 72 -0.80 0.03 5.79
N LEU A 73 -1.53 -0.47 6.80
CA LEU A 73 -2.99 -0.58 6.78
C LEU A 73 -3.66 0.79 6.55
N SER A 74 -3.20 1.84 7.23
CA SER A 74 -3.70 3.19 7.02
C SER A 74 -3.48 3.67 5.58
N LEU A 75 -2.30 3.44 5.01
CA LEU A 75 -2.00 3.82 3.63
C LEU A 75 -2.84 3.03 2.63
N HIS A 76 -3.01 1.73 2.84
CA HIS A 76 -3.87 0.90 2.01
C HIS A 76 -5.32 1.36 2.09
N SER A 77 -5.84 1.65 3.28
CA SER A 77 -7.20 2.17 3.45
C SER A 77 -7.41 3.47 2.66
N GLU A 78 -6.46 4.39 2.71
CA GLU A 78 -6.56 5.65 1.94
C GLU A 78 -6.49 5.38 0.43
N ARG A 79 -5.60 4.50 -0.02
CA ARG A 79 -5.53 4.09 -1.44
C ARG A 79 -6.84 3.49 -1.93
N LEU A 80 -7.49 2.62 -1.14
CA LEU A 80 -8.78 2.02 -1.50
C LEU A 80 -9.88 3.09 -1.67
N LYS A 81 -9.89 4.09 -0.78
CA LYS A 81 -10.83 5.21 -0.87
C LYS A 81 -10.59 6.04 -2.14
N ILE A 82 -9.33 6.33 -2.46
CA ILE A 82 -8.95 7.07 -3.66
C ILE A 82 -9.31 6.27 -4.92
N ILE A 83 -9.07 4.97 -4.95
CA ILE A 83 -9.46 4.07 -6.06
C ILE A 83 -10.97 4.14 -6.30
N LYS A 84 -11.77 4.02 -5.23
CA LYS A 84 -13.24 4.09 -5.32
C LYS A 84 -13.70 5.41 -5.92
N GLU A 85 -13.17 6.52 -5.42
CA GLU A 85 -13.56 7.86 -5.89
C GLU A 85 -13.08 8.14 -7.32
N LEU A 86 -11.88 7.68 -7.67
CA LEU A 86 -11.36 7.76 -9.03
C LEU A 86 -12.25 7.00 -10.02
N ASN A 87 -12.66 5.78 -9.66
CA ASN A 87 -13.54 4.96 -10.49
C ASN A 87 -14.90 5.65 -10.71
N ASP A 88 -15.51 6.20 -9.65
CA ASP A 88 -16.76 6.96 -9.76
C ASP A 88 -16.63 8.15 -10.72
N LYS A 89 -15.56 8.93 -10.61
CA LYS A 89 -15.30 10.07 -11.50
C LYS A 89 -15.04 9.63 -12.95
N LEU A 90 -14.33 8.53 -13.14
CA LEU A 90 -14.04 7.97 -14.47
C LEU A 90 -15.32 7.50 -15.16
N VAL A 91 -16.18 6.76 -14.47
CA VAL A 91 -17.47 6.29 -14.99
C VAL A 91 -18.38 7.48 -15.32
N LYS A 92 -18.44 8.50 -14.46
CA LYS A 92 -19.20 9.74 -14.73
C LYS A 92 -18.70 10.47 -15.97
N LEU A 93 -17.38 10.62 -16.12
CA LEU A 93 -16.78 11.21 -17.32
C LEU A 93 -17.15 10.42 -18.58
N ASN A 94 -16.98 9.10 -18.55
CA ASN A 94 -17.30 8.25 -19.70
C ASN A 94 -18.78 8.37 -20.07
N SER A 95 -19.68 8.30 -19.09
CA SER A 95 -21.11 8.47 -19.30
C SER A 95 -21.45 9.83 -19.91
N ALA A 96 -20.84 10.92 -19.42
CA ALA A 96 -21.08 12.26 -19.94
C ALA A 96 -20.55 12.43 -21.37
N MET A 97 -19.37 11.86 -21.67
CA MET A 97 -18.77 11.88 -23.01
C MET A 97 -19.58 11.05 -24.01
N VAL A 98 -20.05 9.86 -23.63
CA VAL A 98 -20.96 9.07 -24.47
C VAL A 98 -22.24 9.84 -24.74
N ARG A 99 -22.84 10.46 -23.71
CA ARG A 99 -24.03 11.33 -23.88
C ARG A 99 -23.75 12.45 -24.89
N LEU A 100 -22.56 13.03 -24.88
CA LEU A 100 -22.19 14.15 -25.76
C LEU A 100 -22.21 13.75 -27.24
N VAL A 101 -21.69 12.57 -27.56
CA VAL A 101 -21.55 12.10 -28.96
C VAL A 101 -22.72 11.26 -29.46
N SER A 102 -23.58 10.79 -28.55
CA SER A 102 -24.75 9.99 -28.91
C SER A 102 -25.74 10.78 -29.77
N ILE A 103 -26.22 10.15 -30.85
CA ILE A 103 -27.30 10.69 -31.69
C ILE A 103 -28.56 10.84 -30.83
N ARG A 104 -29.14 12.04 -30.80
CA ARG A 104 -30.38 12.31 -30.06
C ARG A 104 -31.51 12.68 -31.00
N LEU A 105 -32.73 12.32 -30.58
CA LEU A 105 -33.96 12.82 -31.16
C LEU A 105 -34.02 14.33 -30.89
N VAL A 106 -34.12 15.11 -31.96
CA VAL A 106 -34.29 16.57 -31.89
C VAL A 106 -35.58 16.86 -31.15
N HIS A 107 -35.52 17.68 -30.10
CA HIS A 107 -36.72 18.06 -29.37
C HIS A 107 -37.61 18.95 -30.27
N PRO A 108 -38.95 18.79 -30.28
CA PRO A 108 -39.85 19.57 -31.14
C PRO A 108 -39.77 21.09 -30.90
N ASP A 109 -39.47 21.46 -29.66
CA ASP A 109 -39.20 22.83 -29.22
C ASP A 109 -37.68 23.14 -29.32
N PRO A 110 -37.26 24.04 -30.22
CA PRO A 110 -35.85 24.38 -30.44
C PRO A 110 -35.14 25.00 -29.24
N GLU A 111 -35.85 25.73 -28.37
CA GLU A 111 -35.22 26.35 -27.20
C GLU A 111 -34.90 25.31 -26.14
N LYS A 112 -35.78 24.33 -25.95
CA LYS A 112 -35.50 23.17 -25.10
C LYS A 112 -34.37 22.29 -25.65
N ASP A 113 -34.26 22.14 -26.97
CA ASP A 113 -33.13 21.40 -27.57
C ASP A 113 -31.79 22.08 -27.25
N LYS A 114 -31.73 23.42 -27.36
CA LYS A 114 -30.54 24.20 -26.97
C LYS A 114 -30.22 24.05 -25.50
N GLU A 115 -31.20 24.21 -24.61
CA GLU A 115 -31.01 24.07 -23.16
C GLU A 115 -30.45 22.68 -22.81
N ILE A 116 -30.99 21.63 -23.41
CA ILE A 116 -30.47 20.27 -23.25
C ILE A 116 -29.04 20.16 -23.76
N GLN A 117 -28.72 20.73 -24.93
CA GLN A 117 -27.35 20.74 -25.48
C GLN A 117 -26.35 21.45 -24.58
N GLU A 118 -26.73 22.60 -24.02
CA GLU A 118 -25.91 23.37 -23.08
C GLU A 118 -25.70 22.62 -21.77
N GLN A 119 -26.75 21.96 -21.25
CA GLN A 119 -26.63 21.14 -20.04
C GLN A 119 -25.65 19.98 -20.25
N ILE A 120 -25.73 19.26 -21.36
CA ILE A 120 -24.80 18.15 -21.65
C ILE A 120 -23.37 18.67 -21.75
N LEU A 121 -23.17 19.79 -22.45
CA LEU A 121 -21.85 20.39 -22.59
C LEU A 121 -21.27 20.76 -21.21
N THR A 122 -22.09 21.37 -20.36
CA THR A 122 -21.73 21.72 -18.98
C THR A 122 -21.40 20.46 -18.18
N ASP A 123 -22.27 19.44 -18.19
CA ASP A 123 -22.06 18.16 -17.51
C ASP A 123 -20.74 17.50 -17.93
N THR A 124 -20.45 17.47 -19.24
CA THR A 124 -19.22 16.89 -19.78
C THR A 124 -17.98 17.68 -19.34
N GLN A 125 -18.04 19.02 -19.38
CA GLN A 125 -16.93 19.88 -18.95
C GLN A 125 -16.65 19.72 -17.46
N THR A 126 -17.69 19.72 -16.63
CA THR A 126 -17.58 19.50 -15.18
C THR A 126 -16.99 18.11 -14.89
N ALA A 127 -17.52 17.05 -15.50
CA ALA A 127 -17.01 15.70 -15.28
C ALA A 127 -15.54 15.55 -15.72
N TYR A 128 -15.16 16.19 -16.83
CA TYR A 128 -13.77 16.17 -17.30
C TYR A 128 -12.84 16.93 -16.36
N ALA A 129 -13.24 18.11 -15.88
CA ALA A 129 -12.48 18.89 -14.91
C ALA A 129 -12.32 18.14 -13.58
N ASP A 130 -13.41 17.55 -13.07
CA ASP A 130 -13.40 16.77 -11.83
C ASP A 130 -12.45 15.58 -11.92
N TYR A 131 -12.53 14.79 -12.99
CA TYR A 131 -11.62 13.66 -13.22
C TYR A 131 -10.16 14.12 -13.37
N SER A 132 -9.92 15.15 -14.19
CA SER A 132 -8.58 15.67 -14.46
C SER A 132 -7.89 16.20 -13.21
N ASN A 133 -8.61 16.98 -12.41
CA ASN A 133 -8.13 17.51 -11.13
C ASN A 133 -7.87 16.37 -10.15
N PHE A 134 -8.78 15.40 -10.06
CA PHE A 134 -8.62 14.29 -9.14
C PHE A 134 -7.36 13.46 -9.44
N ILE A 135 -7.07 13.15 -10.71
CA ILE A 135 -5.83 12.46 -11.08
C ILE A 135 -4.61 13.31 -10.72
N LEU A 136 -4.64 14.61 -11.04
CA LEU A 136 -3.52 15.50 -10.79
C LEU A 136 -3.12 15.47 -9.31
N PHE A 137 -4.08 15.60 -8.41
CA PHE A 137 -3.84 15.65 -6.97
C PHE A 137 -3.54 14.27 -6.34
N ASN A 138 -4.03 13.18 -6.93
CA ASN A 138 -3.91 11.84 -6.33
C ASN A 138 -2.93 10.91 -7.05
N SER A 139 -2.22 11.39 -8.08
CA SER A 139 -1.28 10.54 -8.85
C SER A 139 -0.17 9.89 -8.02
N ILE A 140 0.22 10.50 -6.89
CA ILE A 140 1.25 9.96 -5.98
C ILE A 140 0.83 8.66 -5.27
N TYR A 141 -0.47 8.37 -5.20
CA TYR A 141 -1.00 7.18 -4.54
C TYR A 141 -0.88 5.92 -5.42
N PHE A 142 -0.57 6.10 -6.69
CA PHE A 142 -0.46 5.03 -7.68
C PHE A 142 0.99 4.81 -8.11
N ASP A 143 1.28 3.63 -8.64
CA ASP A 143 2.55 3.43 -9.33
C ASP A 143 2.59 4.22 -10.65
N LYS A 144 3.81 4.45 -11.16
CA LYS A 144 3.99 5.24 -12.39
C LYS A 144 3.25 4.65 -13.60
N PRO A 145 3.36 3.33 -13.90
CA PRO A 145 2.65 2.74 -15.03
C PRO A 145 1.13 2.98 -14.98
N PHE A 146 0.50 2.80 -13.81
CA PHE A 146 -0.93 3.00 -13.63
C PHE A 146 -1.31 4.49 -13.75
N ALA A 147 -0.53 5.39 -13.15
CA ALA A 147 -0.75 6.83 -13.28
C ALA A 147 -0.68 7.29 -14.75
N GLU A 148 0.21 6.71 -15.56
CA GLU A 148 0.28 7.00 -17.00
C GLU A 148 -0.93 6.45 -17.78
N LYS A 149 -1.48 5.29 -17.42
CA LYS A 149 -2.76 4.80 -18.00
C LYS A 149 -3.90 5.80 -17.77
N LEU A 150 -4.04 6.31 -16.55
CA LEU A 150 -5.07 7.30 -16.21
C LEU A 150 -4.90 8.61 -16.99
N LYS A 151 -3.66 9.09 -17.11
CA LYS A 151 -3.33 10.29 -17.92
C LYS A 151 -3.59 10.05 -19.40
N LYS A 152 -3.32 8.85 -19.90
CA LYS A 152 -3.63 8.47 -21.28
C LYS A 152 -5.13 8.59 -21.53
N ILE A 153 -5.98 7.99 -20.70
CA ILE A 153 -7.45 8.11 -20.82
C ILE A 153 -7.89 9.57 -20.87
N ARG A 154 -7.35 10.41 -19.96
CA ARG A 154 -7.61 11.86 -19.96
C ARG A 154 -7.24 12.49 -21.31
N GLY A 155 -6.05 12.19 -21.83
CA GLY A 155 -5.59 12.69 -23.13
C GLY A 155 -6.47 12.22 -24.29
N GLU A 156 -6.87 10.96 -24.31
CA GLU A 156 -7.73 10.41 -25.36
C GLU A 156 -9.10 11.09 -25.39
N PHE A 157 -9.70 11.34 -24.22
CA PHE A 157 -10.94 12.11 -24.10
C PHE A 157 -10.77 13.55 -24.57
N PHE A 158 -9.67 14.22 -24.17
CA PHE A 158 -9.39 15.58 -24.60
C PHE A 158 -9.29 15.71 -26.12
N THR A 159 -8.50 14.84 -26.74
CA THR A 159 -8.33 14.83 -28.20
C THR A 159 -9.64 14.52 -28.92
N ALA A 160 -10.40 13.51 -28.44
CA ALA A 160 -11.69 13.18 -29.05
C ALA A 160 -12.68 14.34 -28.93
N GLN A 161 -12.79 14.97 -27.75
CA GLN A 161 -13.64 16.14 -27.56
C GLN A 161 -13.19 17.30 -28.46
N TRP A 162 -11.88 17.53 -28.57
CA TRP A 162 -11.33 18.53 -29.47
C TRP A 162 -11.79 18.27 -30.90
N ASP A 163 -11.59 17.07 -31.44
CA ASP A 163 -11.97 16.75 -32.82
C ASP A 163 -13.49 16.83 -33.04
N PHE A 164 -14.29 16.39 -32.07
CA PHE A 164 -15.75 16.46 -32.12
C PHE A 164 -16.30 17.89 -32.25
N PHE A 165 -15.64 18.88 -31.61
CA PHE A 165 -16.06 20.29 -31.67
C PHE A 165 -15.41 21.08 -32.81
N GLU A 166 -14.64 20.45 -33.69
CA GLU A 166 -14.05 21.11 -34.84
C GLU A 166 -15.07 21.85 -35.74
N PRO A 167 -16.25 21.31 -36.08
CA PRO A 167 -17.22 22.04 -36.89
C PRO A 167 -17.65 23.36 -36.25
N LYS A 168 -17.81 23.41 -34.92
CA LYS A 168 -18.17 24.64 -34.19
C LYS A 168 -17.01 25.63 -34.17
N ARG A 169 -15.77 25.17 -34.01
CA ARG A 169 -14.58 26.04 -34.08
C ARG A 169 -14.42 26.64 -35.47
N LEU A 170 -14.53 25.85 -36.52
CA LEU A 170 -14.44 26.33 -37.91
C LEU A 170 -15.52 27.37 -38.22
N GLN A 171 -16.75 27.18 -37.73
CA GLN A 171 -17.82 28.18 -37.83
C GLN A 171 -17.44 29.50 -37.14
N SER A 172 -16.84 29.44 -35.94
CA SER A 172 -16.37 30.64 -35.25
C SER A 172 -15.23 31.36 -35.99
N MET A 173 -14.52 30.67 -36.88
CA MET A 173 -13.48 31.23 -37.75
C MET A 173 -14.03 31.76 -39.09
N GLY A 174 -15.35 31.76 -39.28
CA GLY A 174 -16.00 32.35 -40.45
C GLY A 174 -16.40 31.35 -41.55
N LEU A 175 -16.21 30.04 -41.37
CA LEU A 175 -16.73 29.05 -42.31
C LEU A 175 -18.25 28.93 -42.19
N ILE A 176 -18.92 28.81 -43.34
CA ILE A 176 -20.35 28.53 -43.38
C ILE A 176 -20.58 27.13 -42.79
N LYS A 177 -21.68 26.97 -42.04
CA LYS A 177 -22.01 25.73 -41.32
C LYS A 177 -21.86 24.47 -42.17
N SER A 178 -22.45 24.44 -43.37
CA SER A 178 -22.38 23.26 -44.26
C SER A 178 -20.95 22.87 -44.64
N GLU A 179 -20.08 23.86 -44.89
CA GLU A 179 -18.69 23.63 -45.23
C GLU A 179 -17.86 23.19 -44.03
N ALA A 180 -18.07 23.82 -42.87
CA ALA A 180 -17.43 23.41 -41.61
C ALA A 180 -17.73 21.94 -41.29
N TYR A 181 -19.00 21.51 -41.41
CA TYR A 181 -19.38 20.11 -41.22
C TYR A 181 -18.79 19.20 -42.31
N ARG A 182 -18.77 19.60 -43.58
CA ARG A 182 -18.18 18.80 -44.66
C ARG A 182 -16.69 18.50 -44.43
N VAL A 183 -15.93 19.49 -43.96
CA VAL A 183 -14.48 19.35 -43.73
C VAL A 183 -14.16 18.53 -42.46
N SER A 184 -15.02 18.61 -41.43
CA SER A 184 -14.79 17.98 -40.13
C SER A 184 -15.59 16.69 -39.89
N LEU A 185 -16.41 16.25 -40.87
CA LEU A 185 -17.30 15.09 -40.72
C LEU A 185 -16.52 13.83 -40.30
N GLN A 186 -15.43 13.54 -41.01
CA GLN A 186 -14.63 12.34 -40.74
C GLN A 186 -14.06 12.36 -39.32
N LYS A 187 -13.50 13.50 -38.89
CA LYS A 187 -12.98 13.69 -37.53
C LYS A 187 -14.07 13.58 -36.46
N THR A 188 -15.27 14.08 -36.74
CA THR A 188 -16.42 13.99 -35.82
C THR A 188 -16.87 12.53 -35.65
N ILE A 189 -16.92 11.76 -36.75
CA ILE A 189 -17.24 10.33 -36.73
C ILE A 189 -16.17 9.55 -35.98
N GLU A 190 -14.88 9.79 -36.27
CA GLU A 190 -13.76 9.15 -35.60
C GLU A 190 -13.72 9.47 -34.10
N ALA A 191 -13.97 10.72 -33.72
CA ALA A 191 -14.08 11.15 -32.33
C ALA A 191 -15.22 10.44 -31.59
N SER A 192 -16.40 10.35 -32.23
CA SER A 192 -17.54 9.62 -31.66
C SER A 192 -17.19 8.15 -31.45
N LYS A 193 -16.64 7.49 -32.48
CA LYS A 193 -16.22 6.08 -32.40
C LYS A 193 -15.19 5.85 -31.30
N LYS A 194 -14.23 6.76 -31.18
CA LYS A 194 -13.20 6.71 -30.14
C LYS A 194 -13.80 6.79 -28.75
N ILE A 195 -14.77 7.68 -28.53
CA ILE A 195 -15.49 7.83 -27.26
C ILE A 195 -16.36 6.61 -26.95
N THR A 196 -17.03 6.03 -27.94
CA THR A 196 -18.00 4.94 -27.69
C THR A 196 -17.38 3.54 -27.71
N GLU A 197 -16.24 3.35 -28.36
CA GLU A 197 -15.66 2.01 -28.57
C GLU A 197 -14.24 1.88 -28.02
N GLN A 198 -13.35 2.85 -28.26
CA GLN A 198 -11.92 2.69 -27.94
C GLN A 198 -11.60 3.05 -26.49
N ILE A 199 -12.06 4.21 -26.03
CA ILE A 199 -11.81 4.68 -24.66
C ILE A 199 -12.45 3.74 -23.62
N PRO A 200 -13.66 3.20 -23.82
CA PRO A 200 -14.24 2.22 -22.89
C PRO A 200 -13.38 0.96 -22.69
N LEU A 201 -12.63 0.50 -23.72
CA LEU A 201 -11.69 -0.61 -23.57
C LEU A 201 -10.53 -0.24 -22.63
N LEU A 202 -9.99 0.97 -22.75
CA LEU A 202 -8.95 1.47 -21.84
C LEU A 202 -9.49 1.62 -20.40
N ILE A 203 -10.75 2.02 -20.25
CA ILE A 203 -11.41 2.09 -18.95
C ILE A 203 -11.54 0.70 -18.35
N GLN A 204 -11.94 -0.29 -19.15
CA GLN A 204 -12.05 -1.67 -18.69
C GLN A 204 -10.71 -2.23 -18.20
N GLU A 205 -9.61 -1.96 -18.90
CA GLU A 205 -8.26 -2.32 -18.43
C GLU A 205 -7.93 -1.69 -17.06
N VAL A 206 -8.30 -0.43 -16.85
CA VAL A 206 -8.11 0.28 -15.57
C VAL A 206 -9.02 -0.28 -14.48
N GLU A 207 -10.27 -0.65 -14.80
CA GLU A 207 -11.17 -1.30 -13.86
C GLU A 207 -10.67 -2.68 -13.43
N ASP A 208 -10.07 -3.44 -14.35
CA ASP A 208 -9.48 -4.75 -14.05
C ASP A 208 -8.27 -4.60 -13.13
N ASP A 209 -7.41 -3.62 -13.38
CA ASP A 209 -6.32 -3.24 -12.47
C ASP A 209 -6.88 -2.85 -11.08
N PHE A 210 -7.98 -2.08 -11.01
CA PHE A 210 -8.64 -1.78 -9.74
C PHE A 210 -9.15 -3.03 -9.05
N ARG A 211 -9.83 -3.94 -9.75
CA ARG A 211 -10.31 -5.22 -9.19
C ARG A 211 -9.16 -6.04 -8.61
N GLN A 212 -8.01 -6.06 -9.28
CA GLN A 212 -6.81 -6.72 -8.78
C GLN A 212 -6.27 -6.04 -7.51
N LEU A 213 -6.18 -4.71 -7.48
CA LEU A 213 -5.75 -3.94 -6.30
C LEU A 213 -6.69 -4.10 -5.11
N LEU A 214 -7.99 -4.27 -5.36
CA LEU A 214 -9.03 -4.54 -4.36
C LEU A 214 -9.06 -6.01 -3.91
N GLY A 215 -8.30 -6.90 -4.57
CA GLY A 215 -8.32 -8.34 -4.29
C GLY A 215 -9.59 -9.08 -4.73
N VAL A 216 -10.37 -8.49 -5.66
CA VAL A 216 -11.59 -9.09 -6.20
C VAL A 216 -11.26 -10.18 -7.21
N THR A 217 -10.22 -9.97 -8.03
CA THR A 217 -9.68 -10.97 -8.95
C THR A 217 -8.44 -11.61 -8.32
N THR A 218 -8.59 -12.84 -7.85
CA THR A 218 -7.45 -13.70 -7.53
C THR A 218 -6.80 -14.09 -8.85
N GLN A 219 -5.60 -13.60 -9.14
CA GLN A 219 -4.73 -14.34 -10.03
C GLN A 219 -4.62 -15.74 -9.43
N SER A 220 -5.04 -16.77 -10.17
CA SER A 220 -4.69 -18.14 -9.84
C SER A 220 -3.18 -18.15 -9.70
N VAL A 221 -2.68 -18.27 -8.48
CA VAL A 221 -1.28 -18.54 -8.22
C VAL A 221 -1.04 -19.92 -8.82
N SER A 222 -0.62 -19.95 -10.08
CA SER A 222 -0.08 -21.14 -10.71
C SER A 222 1.17 -21.50 -9.90
N SER A 223 0.96 -22.41 -8.96
CA SER A 223 1.99 -23.11 -8.21
C SER A 223 2.65 -24.14 -9.11
#